data_AF-A0A923UGZ6-F1
#
_entry.id   AF-A0A923UGZ6-F1
#
_cell.length_a   1.000
_cell.length_b   1.000
_cell.length_c   1.000
_cell.angle_alpha   90.00
_cell.angle_beta   90.00
_cell.angle_gamma   90.00
#
_symmetry.space_group_name_H-M   'P 1'
#
loop_
_entity.id
_entity.type
_entity.pdbx_description
1 polymer ?
#
loop_
_entity_poly.entity_id
_entity_poly.type
_entity_poly.pdbx_seq_one_letter_code
_entity_poly.pdbx_strand_id
1 'polypeptide(L)'
;MTQLDPSHFPHLHLLVSGGNSQLILLSSWDDWQIIGQTLDDAAGECFDKTGRMLGLKYPAGISISRIAKMHLNNYLELPISMQKSGNYNYSFSGLKTAVRNQINKINQNQNLGLVYEKPLNPIQFQTLVDAQSLADIKPLEPSDLPKLEFIYKACVSIQTVIVAQLISKVTKAIVDFQPKSLGVSGGVSASLILRQELTKLSDRHNLGDLLLPQLKYTGDNAVMIGLAGILDDMIAESPQKHTIQA
;
A
#
# COMPACT_ATOMS: atom_id res chain seq x y z
N MET A 1 1.89 -5.35 -35.82
CA MET A 1 2.22 -4.85 -34.47
C MET A 1 1.12 -3.91 -34.05
N THR A 2 0.48 -4.17 -32.90
CA THR A 2 -0.54 -3.27 -32.32
C THR A 2 0.12 -1.94 -32.00
N GLN A 3 -0.40 -0.85 -32.56
CA GLN A 3 0.08 0.50 -32.29
C GLN A 3 -0.12 0.85 -30.81
N LEU A 4 0.80 1.63 -30.24
CA LEU A 4 0.70 2.19 -28.90
C LEU A 4 -0.52 3.13 -28.84
N ASP A 5 -1.49 2.86 -27.96
CA ASP A 5 -2.71 3.66 -27.84
C ASP A 5 -2.51 4.88 -26.92
N PRO A 6 -2.59 6.12 -27.43
CA PRO A 6 -2.42 7.33 -26.63
C PRO A 6 -3.68 7.78 -25.89
N SER A 7 -4.83 7.10 -26.07
CA SER A 7 -6.12 7.53 -25.51
C SER A 7 -6.12 7.67 -23.99
N HIS A 8 -5.25 6.91 -23.32
CA HIS A 8 -5.11 6.85 -21.87
C HIS A 8 -4.37 8.05 -21.25
N PHE A 9 -3.69 8.91 -22.03
CA PHE A 9 -2.89 10.02 -21.48
C PHE A 9 -3.68 11.33 -21.38
N PRO A 10 -3.45 12.16 -20.33
CA PRO A 10 -2.46 11.98 -19.26
C PRO A 10 -2.84 10.83 -18.31
N HIS A 11 -1.85 10.01 -17.95
CA HIS A 11 -2.05 8.88 -17.03
C HIS A 11 -1.42 9.20 -15.68
N LEU A 12 -2.19 9.00 -14.60
CA LEU A 12 -1.67 9.08 -13.24
C LEU A 12 -1.39 7.67 -12.72
N HIS A 13 -0.17 7.42 -12.25
CA HIS A 13 0.24 6.11 -11.79
C HIS A 13 0.73 6.15 -10.33
N LEU A 14 0.21 5.25 -9.50
CA LEU A 14 0.66 5.03 -8.13
C LEU A 14 1.56 3.79 -8.06
N LEU A 15 2.87 3.97 -7.89
CA LEU A 15 3.82 2.88 -7.64
C LEU A 15 4.00 2.69 -6.13
N VAL A 16 3.50 1.57 -5.58
CA VAL A 16 3.55 1.26 -4.14
C VAL A 16 4.04 -0.16 -3.88
N SER A 17 5.30 -0.29 -3.47
CA SER A 17 5.97 -1.56 -3.18
C SER A 17 6.56 -1.57 -1.77
N GLY A 18 7.37 -2.60 -1.47
CA GLY A 18 8.18 -2.65 -0.25
C GLY A 18 9.13 -1.47 -0.13
N GLY A 19 9.74 -1.02 -1.24
CA GLY A 19 10.74 0.06 -1.25
C GLY A 19 10.32 1.34 -1.97
N ASN A 20 9.17 1.35 -2.65
CA ASN A 20 8.70 2.51 -3.41
C ASN A 20 7.33 2.98 -2.94
N SER A 21 7.15 4.29 -2.91
CA SER A 21 5.85 4.96 -2.78
C SER A 21 5.92 6.26 -3.56
N GLN A 22 5.53 6.18 -4.82
CA GLN A 22 5.68 7.25 -5.80
C GLN A 22 4.36 7.50 -6.52
N LEU A 23 4.14 8.77 -6.86
CA LEU A 23 3.07 9.22 -7.72
C LEU A 23 3.72 9.77 -8.99
N ILE A 24 3.36 9.19 -10.12
CA ILE A 24 3.99 9.40 -11.42
C ILE A 24 2.93 9.91 -12.38
N LEU A 25 3.22 11.01 -13.07
CA LEU A 25 2.36 11.54 -14.12
C LEU A 25 3.02 11.25 -15.47
N LEU A 26 2.30 10.58 -16.36
CA LEU A 26 2.75 10.26 -17.70
C LEU A 26 1.95 11.12 -18.69
N SER A 27 2.66 11.81 -19.58
CA SER A 27 2.07 12.60 -20.68
C SER A 27 2.05 11.82 -22.00
N SER A 28 2.96 10.85 -22.15
CA SER A 28 3.01 9.87 -23.24
C SER A 28 3.72 8.60 -22.75
N TRP A 29 3.99 7.66 -23.66
CA TRP A 29 4.72 6.43 -23.37
C TRP A 29 6.20 6.67 -23.00
N ASP A 30 6.78 7.76 -23.49
CA ASP A 30 8.19 8.14 -23.31
C ASP A 30 8.39 9.39 -22.44
N ASP A 31 7.32 10.11 -22.09
CA ASP A 31 7.36 11.30 -21.23
C ASP A 31 6.60 11.07 -19.93
N TRP A 32 7.36 11.02 -18.82
CA TRP A 32 6.83 10.83 -17.48
C TRP A 32 7.69 11.48 -16.40
N GLN A 33 7.03 11.83 -15.30
CA GLN A 33 7.67 12.51 -14.17
C GLN A 33 7.16 11.99 -12.84
N ILE A 34 8.07 11.82 -11.88
CA ILE A 34 7.71 11.57 -10.47
C ILE A 34 7.29 12.90 -9.86
N ILE A 35 5.99 13.08 -9.65
CA ILE A 35 5.42 14.30 -9.06
C ILE A 35 5.39 14.26 -7.53
N GLY A 36 5.48 13.05 -6.95
CA GLY A 36 5.52 12.86 -5.51
C GLY A 36 6.19 11.54 -5.13
N GLN A 37 6.90 11.54 -4.01
CA GLN A 37 7.54 10.34 -3.47
C GLN A 37 7.57 10.36 -1.95
N THR A 38 7.80 9.19 -1.34
CA THR A 38 8.07 9.15 0.10
C THR A 38 9.37 9.88 0.43
N LEU A 39 9.36 10.61 1.54
CA LEU A 39 10.54 11.28 2.10
C LEU A 39 11.26 10.41 3.15
N ASP A 40 10.66 9.29 3.53
CA ASP A 40 11.20 8.36 4.52
C ASP A 40 10.92 6.88 4.15
N ASP A 41 10.25 6.11 5.01
CA ASP A 41 9.91 4.71 4.73
C ASP A 41 8.92 4.64 3.55
N ALA A 42 8.97 3.59 2.73
CA ALA A 42 7.88 3.32 1.79
C ALA A 42 6.66 2.72 2.51
N ALA A 43 5.49 2.74 1.87
CA ALA A 43 4.26 2.17 2.42
C ALA A 43 4.41 0.68 2.78
N GLY A 44 4.99 -0.12 1.89
CA GLY A 44 5.24 -1.54 2.15
C GLY A 44 6.21 -1.78 3.30
N GLU A 45 7.31 -1.03 3.35
CA GLU A 45 8.25 -1.06 4.48
C GLU A 45 7.59 -0.64 5.80
N CYS A 46 6.70 0.37 5.78
CA CYS A 46 5.96 0.77 6.97
C CYS A 46 5.02 -0.35 7.46
N PHE A 47 4.33 -1.05 6.56
CA PHE A 47 3.56 -2.25 6.90
C PHE A 47 4.44 -3.31 7.56
N ASP A 48 5.59 -3.62 6.97
CA ASP A 48 6.47 -4.67 7.47
C ASP A 48 7.10 -4.32 8.82
N LYS A 49 7.56 -3.07 8.99
CA LYS A 49 8.12 -2.59 10.26
C LYS A 49 7.06 -2.61 11.36
N THR A 50 5.88 -2.04 11.12
CA THR A 50 4.82 -1.98 12.14
C THR A 50 4.26 -3.36 12.46
N GLY A 51 4.07 -4.24 11.47
CA GLY A 51 3.64 -5.62 11.70
C GLY A 51 4.67 -6.41 12.51
N ARG A 52 5.96 -6.20 12.28
CA ARG A 52 7.02 -6.77 13.12
C ARG A 52 6.92 -6.32 14.57
N MET A 53 6.60 -5.04 14.82
CA MET A 53 6.38 -4.54 16.20
C MET A 53 5.21 -5.23 16.89
N LEU A 54 4.21 -5.68 16.12
CA LEU A 54 3.07 -6.45 16.61
C LEU A 54 3.36 -7.96 16.74
N GLY A 55 4.57 -8.41 16.41
CA GLY A 55 4.96 -9.82 16.44
C GLY A 55 4.51 -10.65 15.24
N LEU A 56 4.09 -10.00 14.14
CA LEU A 56 3.67 -10.67 12.91
C LEU A 56 4.89 -11.12 12.09
N LYS A 57 4.77 -12.27 11.41
CA LYS A 57 5.81 -12.77 10.51
C LYS A 57 5.93 -11.90 9.26
N TYR A 58 7.15 -11.82 8.74
CA TYR A 58 7.44 -11.21 7.44
C TYR A 58 6.97 -12.12 6.29
N PRO A 59 6.41 -11.58 5.18
CA PRO A 59 6.04 -10.18 4.98
C PRO A 59 4.77 -9.82 5.77
N ALA A 60 4.87 -8.83 6.65
CA ALA A 60 3.82 -8.53 7.62
C ALA A 60 2.66 -7.74 7.02
N GLY A 61 2.88 -7.05 5.89
CA GLY A 61 1.82 -6.38 5.15
C GLY A 61 0.68 -7.30 4.71
N ILE A 62 0.98 -8.57 4.37
CA ILE A 62 -0.04 -9.57 4.03
C ILE A 62 -0.88 -9.90 5.27
N SER A 63 -0.22 -10.16 6.39
CA SER A 63 -0.87 -10.47 7.67
C SER A 63 -1.76 -9.33 8.14
N ILE A 64 -1.24 -8.09 8.14
CA ILE A 64 -2.01 -6.88 8.49
C ILE A 64 -3.27 -6.78 7.62
N SER A 65 -3.12 -6.93 6.30
CA SER A 65 -4.23 -6.82 5.35
C SER A 65 -5.28 -7.91 5.56
N ARG A 66 -4.87 -9.14 5.91
CA ARG A 66 -5.82 -10.22 6.23
C ARG A 66 -6.59 -9.94 7.52
N ILE A 67 -5.91 -9.49 8.57
CA ILE A 67 -6.50 -9.19 9.88
C ILE A 67 -7.50 -8.03 9.76
N ALA A 68 -7.11 -6.97 9.07
CA ALA A 68 -7.92 -5.76 8.96
C ALA A 68 -9.22 -5.93 8.16
N LYS A 69 -9.40 -7.03 7.42
CA LYS A 69 -10.64 -7.33 6.69
C LYS A 69 -11.85 -7.53 7.61
N MET A 70 -11.70 -7.88 8.88
CA MET A 70 -12.83 -8.28 9.72
C MET A 70 -13.70 -7.12 10.25
N HIS A 71 -13.54 -5.90 9.72
CA HIS A 71 -14.42 -4.72 9.86
C HIS A 71 -15.13 -4.59 11.22
N LEU A 72 -14.39 -4.11 12.23
CA LEU A 72 -14.96 -3.72 13.52
C LEU A 72 -14.84 -2.20 13.68
N ASN A 73 -15.82 -1.59 14.35
CA ASN A 73 -15.90 -0.14 14.65
C ASN A 73 -14.88 0.30 15.72
N ASN A 74 -13.68 -0.27 15.75
CA ASN A 74 -12.72 -0.11 16.83
C ASN A 74 -11.33 0.17 16.26
N TYR A 75 -10.83 1.36 16.51
CA TYR A 75 -9.59 1.89 15.92
C TYR A 75 -8.68 2.46 17.00
N LEU A 76 -7.37 2.45 16.72
CA LEU A 76 -6.39 3.27 17.40
C LEU A 76 -6.30 4.61 16.68
N GLU A 77 -6.29 5.70 17.44
CA GLU A 77 -5.94 7.00 16.88
C GLU A 77 -4.47 7.02 16.51
N LEU A 78 -4.21 7.06 15.20
CA LEU A 78 -2.88 7.12 14.61
C LEU A 78 -2.78 8.35 13.69
N PRO A 79 -1.64 9.05 13.68
CA PRO A 79 -1.48 10.26 12.90
C PRO A 79 -1.35 9.93 11.42
N ILE A 80 -1.93 10.78 10.57
CA ILE A 80 -1.69 10.78 9.13
C ILE A 80 -0.73 11.93 8.83
N SER A 81 0.52 11.63 8.47
CA SER A 81 1.51 12.67 8.19
C SER A 81 1.18 13.42 6.89
N MET A 82 1.67 14.65 6.77
CA MET A 82 1.63 15.41 5.51
C MET A 82 0.23 15.67 4.92
N GLN A 83 -0.85 15.54 5.70
CA GLN A 83 -2.22 15.84 5.24
C GLN A 83 -2.39 17.27 4.75
N LYS A 84 -1.75 18.23 5.43
CA LYS A 84 -1.81 19.66 5.10
C LYS A 84 -0.73 20.10 4.13
N SER A 85 0.12 19.18 3.65
CA SER A 85 1.18 19.58 2.70
C SER A 85 0.58 19.87 1.33
N GLY A 86 1.03 20.96 0.71
CA GLY A 86 0.62 21.33 -0.65
C GLY A 86 1.27 20.48 -1.75
N ASN A 87 2.21 19.60 -1.39
CA ASN A 87 2.90 18.70 -2.32
C ASN A 87 2.29 17.28 -2.33
N TYR A 88 2.77 16.45 -3.25
CA TYR A 88 2.33 15.06 -3.44
C TYR A 88 3.21 14.03 -2.73
N ASN A 89 4.12 14.48 -1.87
CA ASN A 89 5.05 13.61 -1.15
C ASN A 89 4.38 12.88 0.01
N TYR A 90 4.96 11.73 0.38
CA TYR A 90 4.52 10.88 1.49
C TYR A 90 5.52 10.89 2.66
N SER A 91 5.05 10.51 3.84
CA SER A 91 5.88 10.25 5.01
C SER A 91 5.17 9.29 5.95
N PHE A 92 5.76 8.13 6.18
CA PHE A 92 5.20 7.05 7.00
C PHE A 92 5.95 6.85 8.33
N SER A 93 7.10 7.50 8.53
CA SER A 93 7.88 7.39 9.77
C SER A 93 7.12 7.86 11.02
N GLY A 94 6.26 8.88 10.89
CA GLY A 94 5.39 9.37 11.97
C GLY A 94 4.40 8.30 12.46
N LEU A 95 3.80 7.55 11.53
CA LEU A 95 2.92 6.43 11.84
C LEU A 95 3.66 5.33 12.61
N LYS A 96 4.85 4.93 12.13
CA LYS A 96 5.71 3.94 12.79
C LYS A 96 6.00 4.32 14.24
N THR A 97 6.32 5.59 14.49
CA THR A 97 6.59 6.09 15.85
C THR A 97 5.34 6.07 16.71
N ALA A 98 4.18 6.45 16.17
CA ALA A 98 2.92 6.40 16.91
C ALA A 98 2.52 4.97 17.29
N VAL A 99 2.66 4.00 16.38
CA VAL A 99 2.41 2.57 16.65
C VAL A 99 3.31 2.08 17.79
N ARG A 100 4.61 2.38 17.74
CA ARG A 100 5.55 2.03 18.82
C ARG A 100 5.11 2.61 20.17
N ASN A 101 4.66 3.87 20.18
CA ASN A 101 4.20 4.52 21.40
C ASN A 101 2.93 3.87 21.97
N GLN A 102 2.00 3.45 21.12
CA GLN A 102 0.80 2.71 21.56
C GLN A 102 1.18 1.35 22.19
N ILE A 103 2.11 0.62 21.58
CA ILE A 103 2.63 -0.64 22.13
C ILE A 103 3.25 -0.43 23.50
N ASN A 104 4.10 0.60 23.64
CA ASN A 104 4.77 0.91 24.91
C ASN A 104 3.78 1.27 26.02
N LYS A 105 2.77 2.10 25.73
CA LYS A 105 1.71 2.47 26.69
C LYS A 105 0.97 1.24 27.21
N ILE A 106 0.65 0.30 26.32
CA ILE A 106 -0.11 -0.89 26.67
C ILE A 106 0.75 -1.88 27.48
N ASN A 107 2.02 -2.02 27.14
CA ASN A 107 2.96 -2.80 27.95
C ASN A 107 3.09 -2.27 29.38
N GLN A 108 3.13 -0.94 29.55
CA GLN A 108 3.22 -0.32 30.87
C GLN A 108 1.92 -0.44 31.67
N ASN A 109 0.76 -0.27 31.02
CA ASN A 109 -0.54 -0.21 31.72
C ASN A 109 -1.18 -1.58 31.99
N GLN A 110 -0.95 -2.57 31.11
CA GLN A 110 -1.63 -3.88 31.19
C GLN A 110 -0.65 -5.05 31.33
N ASN A 111 0.66 -4.78 31.41
CA ASN A 111 1.74 -5.79 31.52
C ASN A 111 1.62 -6.94 30.49
N LEU A 112 1.13 -6.63 29.28
CA LEU A 112 0.78 -7.63 28.24
C LEU A 112 1.99 -8.31 27.57
N GLY A 113 3.22 -7.94 27.93
CA GLY A 113 4.44 -8.56 27.43
C GLY A 113 4.55 -8.54 25.90
N LEU A 114 4.15 -7.47 25.22
CA LEU A 114 4.50 -7.23 23.81
C LEU A 114 6.00 -6.85 23.77
N VAL A 115 6.88 -7.84 23.92
CA VAL A 115 8.33 -7.62 23.88
C VAL A 115 8.85 -7.96 22.48
N TYR A 116 9.61 -7.03 21.93
CA TYR A 116 10.22 -7.01 20.59
C TYR A 116 11.10 -8.23 20.26
N GLU A 117 11.54 -8.99 21.27
CA GLU A 117 12.62 -9.99 21.16
C GLU A 117 12.16 -11.45 21.22
N LYS A 118 10.91 -11.71 21.60
CA LYS A 118 10.28 -13.01 21.40
C LYS A 118 8.93 -12.75 20.72
N PRO A 119 8.77 -13.04 19.42
CA PRO A 119 7.45 -13.00 18.82
C PRO A 119 6.50 -13.79 19.73
N LEU A 120 5.27 -13.28 19.91
CA LEU A 120 4.17 -14.10 20.39
C LEU A 120 4.34 -15.49 19.80
N ASN A 121 4.37 -16.55 20.63
CA ASN A 121 4.64 -17.90 20.14
C ASN A 121 3.80 -18.09 18.86
N PRO A 122 4.43 -18.21 17.67
CA PRO A 122 3.74 -17.97 16.39
C PRO A 122 2.54 -18.90 16.13
N ILE A 123 2.36 -19.90 17.00
CA ILE A 123 1.43 -21.01 16.95
C ILE A 123 -0.01 -20.62 17.34
N GLN A 124 -0.31 -19.39 17.78
CA GLN A 124 -1.72 -18.97 18.01
C GLN A 124 -2.22 -17.99 16.93
N PHE A 125 -1.43 -16.99 16.53
CA PHE A 125 -1.89 -15.96 15.59
C PHE A 125 -1.71 -16.35 14.12
N GLN A 126 -0.61 -17.02 13.77
CA GLN A 126 -0.40 -17.51 12.40
C GLN A 126 -1.42 -18.61 12.08
N THR A 127 -1.76 -19.44 13.05
CA THR A 127 -2.74 -20.51 12.91
C THR A 127 -4.15 -19.98 12.77
N LEU A 128 -4.53 -18.85 13.38
CA LEU A 128 -5.80 -18.19 13.06
C LEU A 128 -5.85 -17.62 11.62
N VAL A 129 -4.71 -17.20 11.07
CA VAL A 129 -4.61 -16.54 9.76
C VAL A 129 -4.31 -17.52 8.60
N ASP A 130 -3.70 -18.67 8.90
CA ASP A 130 -3.32 -19.73 7.97
C ASP A 130 -4.02 -21.07 8.23
N ALA A 131 -4.85 -21.20 9.29
CA ALA A 131 -5.65 -22.40 9.51
C ALA A 131 -6.54 -22.65 8.30
N GLN A 132 -6.38 -23.82 7.71
CA GLN A 132 -7.35 -24.35 6.76
C GLN A 132 -8.53 -24.99 7.50
N SER A 133 -8.39 -25.26 8.81
CA SER A 133 -9.44 -25.83 9.65
C SER A 133 -9.40 -25.32 11.11
N LEU A 134 -10.56 -25.32 11.78
CA LEU A 134 -10.68 -24.94 13.20
C LEU A 134 -9.86 -25.82 14.16
N ALA A 135 -9.49 -27.04 13.74
CA ALA A 135 -8.75 -27.99 14.56
C ALA A 135 -7.26 -27.61 14.73
N ASP A 136 -6.73 -26.79 13.83
CA ASP A 136 -5.33 -26.33 13.87
C ASP A 136 -5.12 -25.23 14.93
N ILE A 137 -6.21 -24.61 15.39
CA ILE A 137 -6.16 -23.47 16.31
C ILE A 137 -6.06 -23.98 17.74
N LYS A 138 -4.91 -23.74 18.38
CA LYS A 138 -4.74 -23.98 19.82
C LYS A 138 -5.75 -23.12 20.59
N PRO A 139 -6.43 -23.64 21.64
CA PRO A 139 -7.36 -22.86 22.43
C PRO A 139 -6.71 -21.57 22.95
N LEU A 140 -7.46 -20.48 22.85
CA LEU A 140 -7.06 -19.17 23.36
C LEU A 140 -7.28 -19.12 24.87
N GLU A 141 -6.25 -18.76 25.62
CA GLU A 141 -6.41 -18.51 27.05
C GLU A 141 -7.09 -17.14 27.24
N PRO A 142 -7.99 -16.96 28.22
CA PRO A 142 -8.64 -15.67 28.47
C PRO A 142 -7.66 -14.51 28.66
N SER A 143 -6.44 -14.78 29.15
CA SER A 143 -5.37 -13.80 29.30
C SER A 143 -4.82 -13.25 27.98
N ASP A 144 -5.00 -13.95 26.86
CA ASP A 144 -4.51 -13.53 25.55
C ASP A 144 -5.44 -12.52 24.87
N LEU A 145 -6.71 -12.48 25.27
CA LEU A 145 -7.76 -11.69 24.62
C LEU A 145 -7.44 -10.19 24.50
N PRO A 146 -6.94 -9.48 25.54
CA PRO A 146 -6.61 -8.06 25.43
C PRO A 146 -5.48 -7.79 24.43
N LYS A 147 -4.51 -8.71 24.33
CA LYS A 147 -3.38 -8.60 23.40
C LYS A 147 -3.83 -8.75 21.96
N LEU A 148 -4.72 -9.71 21.70
CA LEU A 148 -5.29 -9.95 20.38
C LEU A 148 -6.17 -8.80 19.94
N GLU A 149 -7.00 -8.28 20.85
CA GLU A 149 -7.83 -7.11 20.59
C GLU A 149 -6.96 -5.91 20.20
N PHE A 150 -5.85 -5.67 20.90
CA PHE A 150 -4.93 -4.61 20.54
C PHE A 150 -4.27 -4.83 19.17
N ILE A 151 -3.73 -6.01 18.89
CA ILE A 151 -3.10 -6.33 17.61
C ILE A 151 -4.08 -6.13 16.46
N TYR A 152 -5.33 -6.55 16.66
CA TYR A 152 -6.41 -6.35 15.70
C TYR A 152 -6.65 -4.86 15.42
N LYS A 153 -6.89 -4.06 16.47
CA LYS A 153 -7.10 -2.59 16.35
C LYS A 153 -5.91 -1.92 15.66
N ALA A 154 -4.69 -2.33 16.01
CA ALA A 154 -3.48 -1.81 15.40
C ALA A 154 -3.42 -2.14 13.90
N CYS A 155 -3.67 -3.39 13.50
CA CYS A 155 -3.65 -3.79 12.09
C CYS A 155 -4.66 -3.01 11.24
N VAL A 156 -5.90 -2.90 11.73
CA VAL A 156 -6.95 -2.10 11.08
C VAL A 156 -6.49 -0.65 10.92
N SER A 157 -6.04 -0.03 12.01
CA SER A 157 -5.68 1.39 12.01
C SER A 157 -4.45 1.70 11.16
N ILE A 158 -3.44 0.82 11.16
CA ILE A 158 -2.25 0.92 10.31
C ILE A 158 -2.66 0.86 8.83
N GLN A 159 -3.48 -0.12 8.44
CA GLN A 159 -3.94 -0.24 7.05
C GLN A 159 -4.77 0.99 6.64
N THR A 160 -5.71 1.41 7.48
CA THR A 160 -6.54 2.58 7.22
C THR A 160 -5.70 3.83 7.03
N VAL A 161 -4.72 4.10 7.91
CA VAL A 161 -3.88 5.30 7.81
C VAL A 161 -2.99 5.27 6.57
N ILE A 162 -2.31 4.14 6.28
CA ILE A 162 -1.44 4.04 5.11
C ILE A 162 -2.25 4.24 3.82
N VAL A 163 -3.41 3.55 3.70
CA VAL A 163 -4.27 3.70 2.52
C VAL A 163 -4.81 5.12 2.42
N ALA A 164 -5.29 5.72 3.51
CA ALA A 164 -5.80 7.08 3.50
C ALA A 164 -4.75 8.10 3.05
N GLN A 165 -3.49 7.92 3.44
CA GLN A 165 -2.40 8.80 3.03
C GLN A 165 -2.09 8.68 1.53
N LEU A 166 -2.04 7.45 1.01
CA LEU A 166 -1.88 7.18 -0.43
C LEU A 166 -3.02 7.81 -1.23
N ILE A 167 -4.26 7.53 -0.83
CA ILE A 167 -5.48 8.02 -1.47
C ILE A 167 -5.54 9.54 -1.44
N SER A 168 -5.21 10.19 -0.32
CA SER A 168 -5.23 11.65 -0.22
C SER A 168 -4.36 12.34 -1.28
N LYS A 169 -3.16 11.81 -1.56
CA LYS A 169 -2.27 12.39 -2.58
C LYS A 169 -2.70 12.05 -3.99
N VAL A 170 -3.23 10.85 -4.23
CA VAL A 170 -3.86 10.48 -5.51
C VAL A 170 -5.04 11.40 -5.82
N THR A 171 -5.95 11.60 -4.86
CA THR A 171 -7.10 12.50 -5.01
C THR A 171 -6.65 13.92 -5.34
N LYS A 172 -5.65 14.44 -4.63
CA LYS A 172 -5.10 15.77 -4.91
C LYS A 172 -4.55 15.85 -6.34
N ALA A 173 -3.76 14.87 -6.78
CA ALA A 173 -3.22 14.86 -8.14
C ALA A 173 -4.29 14.69 -9.22
N ILE A 174 -5.36 13.93 -8.97
CA ILE A 174 -6.51 13.85 -9.90
C ILE A 174 -7.13 15.23 -10.09
N VAL A 175 -7.32 15.99 -9.00
CA VAL A 175 -7.88 17.35 -9.06
C VAL A 175 -6.95 18.30 -9.80
N ASP A 176 -5.65 18.26 -9.50
CA ASP A 176 -4.69 19.24 -10.01
C ASP A 176 -4.29 18.98 -11.48
N PHE A 177 -4.22 17.71 -11.90
CA PHE A 177 -3.73 17.33 -13.24
C PHE A 177 -4.81 16.80 -14.18
N GLN A 178 -6.02 16.51 -13.69
CA GLN A 178 -7.15 16.01 -14.49
C GLN A 178 -6.75 14.85 -15.44
N PRO A 179 -6.11 13.78 -14.93
CA PRO A 179 -5.68 12.67 -15.77
C PRO A 179 -6.90 12.00 -16.42
N LYS A 180 -6.71 11.39 -17.59
CA LYS A 180 -7.74 10.57 -18.23
C LYS A 180 -7.84 9.19 -17.62
N SER A 181 -6.75 8.67 -17.08
CA SER A 181 -6.70 7.32 -16.51
C SER A 181 -5.85 7.26 -15.24
N LEU A 182 -6.12 6.25 -14.42
CA LEU A 182 -5.43 5.97 -13.15
C LEU A 182 -4.91 4.54 -13.14
N GLY A 183 -3.70 4.33 -12.64
CA GLY A 183 -3.10 3.01 -12.49
C GLY A 183 -2.43 2.83 -11.15
N VAL A 184 -2.22 1.57 -10.76
CA VAL A 184 -1.47 1.22 -9.56
C VAL A 184 -0.59 0.00 -9.80
N SER A 185 0.60 -0.02 -9.20
CA SER A 185 1.54 -1.15 -9.28
C SER A 185 2.31 -1.33 -7.97
N GLY A 186 3.12 -2.40 -7.90
CA GLY A 186 3.92 -2.78 -6.74
C GLY A 186 3.16 -3.64 -5.72
N GLY A 187 3.88 -4.33 -4.84
CA GLY A 187 3.28 -5.36 -3.96
C GLY A 187 2.12 -4.86 -3.08
N VAL A 188 2.13 -3.58 -2.67
CA VAL A 188 1.05 -2.99 -1.86
C VAL A 188 -0.24 -2.83 -2.67
N SER A 189 -0.16 -2.76 -4.00
CA SER A 189 -1.33 -2.74 -4.89
C SER A 189 -2.17 -4.01 -4.83
N ALA A 190 -1.70 -5.09 -4.20
CA ALA A 190 -2.50 -6.28 -3.90
C ALA A 190 -3.53 -6.03 -2.78
N SER A 191 -3.42 -4.92 -2.04
CA SER A 191 -4.35 -4.55 -0.96
C SER A 191 -5.77 -4.35 -1.51
N LEU A 192 -6.72 -5.13 -1.01
CA LEU A 192 -8.12 -5.05 -1.42
C LEU A 192 -8.72 -3.68 -1.09
N ILE A 193 -8.42 -3.13 0.09
CA ILE A 193 -8.95 -1.82 0.50
C ILE A 193 -8.38 -0.72 -0.41
N LEU A 194 -7.08 -0.77 -0.74
CA LEU A 194 -6.49 0.20 -1.67
C LEU A 194 -7.17 0.15 -3.03
N ARG A 195 -7.39 -1.07 -3.58
CA ARG A 195 -8.11 -1.24 -4.84
C ARG A 195 -9.52 -0.68 -4.77
N GLN A 196 -10.27 -0.98 -3.71
CA GLN A 196 -11.63 -0.46 -3.51
C GLN A 196 -11.66 1.07 -3.47
N GLU A 197 -10.73 1.70 -2.74
CA GLU A 197 -10.66 3.15 -2.66
C GLU A 197 -10.25 3.79 -4.00
N LEU A 198 -9.32 3.19 -4.76
CA LEU A 198 -8.96 3.64 -6.10
C LEU A 198 -10.14 3.50 -7.08
N THR A 199 -10.92 2.42 -7.00
CA THR A 199 -12.17 2.26 -7.78
C THR A 199 -13.17 3.36 -7.46
N LYS A 200 -13.45 3.60 -6.17
CA LYS A 200 -14.35 4.69 -5.75
C LYS A 200 -13.88 6.06 -6.25
N LEU A 201 -12.57 6.31 -6.23
CA LEU A 201 -12.01 7.56 -6.77
C LEU A 201 -12.18 7.66 -8.28
N SER A 202 -11.88 6.58 -9.00
CA SER A 202 -12.04 6.53 -10.46
C SER A 202 -13.48 6.84 -10.87
N ASP A 203 -14.45 6.18 -10.22
CA ASP A 203 -15.88 6.38 -10.48
C ASP A 203 -16.32 7.82 -10.13
N ARG A 204 -15.89 8.33 -8.97
CA ARG A 204 -16.24 9.69 -8.52
C ARG A 204 -15.73 10.78 -9.46
N HIS A 205 -14.56 10.58 -10.06
CA HIS A 205 -13.92 11.55 -10.93
C HIS A 205 -14.13 11.26 -12.42
N ASN A 206 -14.94 10.26 -12.77
CA ASN A 206 -15.23 9.84 -14.15
C ASN A 206 -13.94 9.62 -14.98
N LEU A 207 -12.95 8.95 -14.40
CA LEU A 207 -11.74 8.59 -15.15
C LEU A 207 -12.10 7.53 -16.20
N GLY A 208 -11.53 7.66 -17.41
CA GLY A 208 -11.81 6.78 -18.53
C GLY A 208 -11.36 5.34 -18.26
N ASP A 209 -10.21 5.17 -17.59
CA ASP A 209 -9.67 3.85 -17.26
C ASP A 209 -9.06 3.79 -15.87
N LEU A 210 -9.28 2.65 -15.20
CA LEU A 210 -8.60 2.26 -13.98
C LEU A 210 -7.82 0.95 -14.21
N LEU A 211 -6.49 1.04 -14.21
CA LEU A 211 -5.59 -0.08 -14.44
C LEU A 211 -5.22 -0.76 -13.11
N LEU A 212 -5.90 -1.87 -12.81
CA LEU A 212 -5.57 -2.74 -11.69
C LEU A 212 -4.91 -4.03 -12.19
N PRO A 213 -3.64 -4.30 -11.88
CA PRO A 213 -2.98 -5.54 -12.30
C PRO A 213 -3.61 -6.76 -11.62
N GLN A 214 -3.57 -7.92 -12.28
CA GLN A 214 -3.91 -9.19 -11.61
C GLN A 214 -2.96 -9.42 -10.44
N LEU A 215 -3.43 -10.05 -9.35
CA LEU A 215 -2.65 -10.23 -8.12
C LEU A 215 -1.30 -10.92 -8.33
N LYS A 216 -1.21 -11.86 -9.29
CA LYS A 216 0.06 -12.52 -9.64
C LYS A 216 1.12 -11.61 -10.27
N TYR A 217 0.74 -10.41 -10.71
CA TYR A 217 1.61 -9.44 -11.37
C TYR A 217 1.88 -8.17 -10.53
N THR A 218 1.39 -8.12 -9.28
CA THR A 218 1.59 -6.92 -8.43
C THR A 218 2.99 -6.83 -7.84
N GLY A 219 3.60 -7.97 -7.53
CA GLY A 219 4.98 -8.05 -7.02
C GLY A 219 6.00 -8.22 -8.13
N ASP A 220 7.28 -8.24 -7.77
CA ASP A 220 8.37 -8.40 -8.74
C ASP A 220 8.26 -9.74 -9.47
N ASN A 221 8.23 -9.69 -10.81
CA ASN A 221 8.09 -10.87 -11.66
C ASN A 221 8.82 -10.67 -13.00
N ALA A 222 9.15 -11.76 -13.70
CA ALA A 222 9.85 -11.67 -14.99
C ALA A 222 8.97 -11.12 -16.12
N VAL A 223 7.64 -11.23 -16.00
CA VAL A 223 6.70 -10.79 -17.05
C VAL A 223 6.73 -9.27 -17.22
N MET A 224 6.74 -8.50 -16.13
CA MET A 224 6.85 -7.05 -16.19
C MET A 224 8.17 -6.59 -16.84
N ILE A 225 9.28 -7.31 -16.61
CA ILE A 225 10.57 -7.00 -17.21
C ILE A 225 10.56 -7.28 -18.71
N GLY A 226 10.02 -8.44 -19.13
CA GLY A 226 9.86 -8.76 -20.54
C GLY A 226 8.95 -7.77 -21.27
N LEU A 227 7.83 -7.37 -20.65
CA LEU A 227 6.92 -6.37 -21.20
C LEU A 227 7.58 -4.99 -21.31
N ALA A 228 8.34 -4.58 -20.29
CA ALA A 228 9.07 -3.32 -20.33
C ALA A 228 10.07 -3.27 -21.49
N GLY A 229 10.82 -4.36 -21.73
CA GLY A 229 11.74 -4.44 -22.87
C GLY A 229 11.04 -4.37 -24.22
N ILE A 230 9.89 -5.03 -24.37
CA ILE A 230 9.08 -4.94 -25.60
C ILE A 230 8.54 -3.52 -25.80
N LEU A 231 8.05 -2.88 -24.72
CA LEU A 231 7.55 -1.51 -24.79
C LEU A 231 8.64 -0.50 -25.14
N ASP A 232 9.84 -0.67 -24.58
CA ASP A 232 11.00 0.18 -24.88
C ASP A 232 11.37 0.11 -26.37
N ASP A 233 11.38 -1.10 -26.95
CA ASP A 233 11.59 -1.34 -28.38
C ASP A 233 10.48 -0.68 -29.23
N MET A 234 9.21 -0.87 -28.87
CA MET A 234 8.06 -0.25 -29.57
C MET A 234 8.08 1.29 -29.53
N ILE A 235 8.51 1.86 -28.39
CA ILE A 235 8.68 3.32 -28.24
C ILE A 235 9.83 3.79 -29.12
N ALA A 236 10.94 3.04 -29.17
CA ALA A 236 12.09 3.39 -29.99
C ALA A 236 11.78 3.37 -31.50
N GLU A 237 10.93 2.45 -31.96
CA GLU A 237 10.47 2.34 -33.35
C GLU A 237 9.35 3.32 -33.70
N SER A 238 8.72 3.97 -32.72
CA SER A 238 7.60 4.88 -32.98
C SER A 238 8.06 6.15 -33.70
N PRO A 239 7.39 6.57 -34.79
CA PRO A 239 7.82 7.67 -35.66
C PRO A 239 7.77 9.08 -35.02
N GLN A 240 7.44 9.19 -33.72
CA GLN A 240 7.48 10.46 -32.98
C GLN A 240 8.91 10.95 -32.66
N LYS A 241 9.96 10.19 -33.00
CA LYS A 241 11.36 10.62 -32.82
C LYS A 241 11.92 11.60 -33.87
N HIS A 242 11.10 12.14 -34.78
CA HIS A 242 11.58 13.11 -35.77
C HIS A 242 10.97 14.51 -35.63
N THR A 243 11.77 15.37 -34.99
CA THR A 243 11.94 16.81 -35.28
C THR A 243 10.85 17.79 -34.82
N ILE A 244 11.08 18.44 -33.68
CA ILE A 244 10.87 19.90 -33.56
C ILE A 244 12.08 20.52 -32.86
N GLN A 245 13.14 20.78 -33.63
CA GLN A 245 14.14 21.85 -33.49
C GLN A 245 14.71 22.03 -34.91
N ALA A 246 14.68 23.19 -35.59
CA ALA A 246 14.72 24.59 -35.17
C ALA A 246 13.65 25.45 -35.86
#